data_AF-A0A6G3X599-F1
#
_entry.id   AF-A0A6G3X599-F1
#
_cell.length_a   1.000
_cell.length_b   1.000
_cell.length_c   1.000
_cell.angle_alpha   90.00
_cell.angle_beta   90.00
_cell.angle_gamma   90.00
#
_symmetry.space_group_name_H-M   'P 1'
#
loop_
_entity.id
_entity.type
_entity.pdbx_description
1 polymer ?
#
loop_
_entity_poly.entity_id
_entity_poly.type
_entity_poly.pdbx_seq_one_letter_code
_entity_poly.pdbx_strand_id
1 'polypeptide(L)'
;MATQTLLTLDARHPFAAKSLIDAQDMHRTVMSGFPGWVDDGSRDPRAQMSVLSTWSIDLRQARLSLVVQSSVPADWSGLPHAALAEAPHVLTLDRTFRPGDLVDFRTIVNPVRTLPPPPGSPPKTRGTRVPHTRPEHVKRWFARRLQPLGHPPTAPDGVVRIGADTDLERLAVRMLPQVSSPAP
;
A
#
# COMPACT_ATOMS: atom_id res chain seq x y z
N MET A 1 2.52 9.39 16.12
CA MET A 1 3.87 8.83 15.87
C MET A 1 3.69 7.60 15.01
N ALA A 2 4.39 7.50 13.87
CA ALA A 2 4.26 6.34 13.00
C ALA A 2 5.37 5.34 13.33
N THR A 3 5.06 4.06 13.25
CA THR A 3 6.04 2.97 13.40
C THR A 3 6.16 2.22 12.10
N GLN A 4 7.37 1.75 11.80
CA GLN A 4 7.67 0.91 10.67
C GLN A 4 8.30 -0.38 11.18
N THR A 5 7.75 -1.54 10.82
CA THR A 5 8.39 -2.83 11.08
C THR A 5 8.89 -3.41 9.76
N LEU A 6 10.15 -3.84 9.74
CA LEU A 6 10.69 -4.73 8.72
C LEU A 6 10.58 -6.18 9.21
N LEU A 7 9.83 -6.98 8.47
CA LEU A 7 9.73 -8.42 8.63
C LEU A 7 10.54 -9.09 7.52
N THR A 8 11.50 -9.92 7.91
CA THR A 8 12.27 -10.75 6.98
C THR A 8 11.81 -12.20 7.13
N LEU A 9 11.05 -12.70 6.16
CA LEU A 9 10.50 -14.05 6.15
C LEU A 9 11.29 -14.96 5.21
N ASP A 10 11.39 -16.25 5.54
CA ASP A 10 11.89 -17.27 4.61
C ASP A 10 10.81 -17.56 3.57
N ALA A 11 11.08 -17.23 2.30
CA ALA A 11 10.15 -17.41 1.20
C ALA A 11 9.85 -18.88 0.88
N ARG A 12 10.66 -19.83 1.38
CA ARG A 12 10.44 -21.28 1.24
C ARG A 12 9.46 -21.80 2.28
N HIS A 13 9.28 -21.07 3.38
CA HIS A 13 8.35 -21.49 4.43
C HIS A 13 6.90 -21.37 3.92
N PRO A 14 6.03 -22.38 4.13
CA PRO A 14 4.66 -22.38 3.62
C PRO A 14 3.84 -21.14 3.98
N PHE A 15 4.06 -20.59 5.19
CA PHE A 15 3.46 -19.34 5.64
C PHE A 15 3.76 -18.14 4.71
N ALA A 16 5.02 -17.97 4.31
CA ALA A 16 5.43 -16.89 3.42
C ALA A 16 5.04 -17.18 1.96
N ALA A 17 5.19 -18.44 1.53
CA ALA A 17 4.83 -18.87 0.18
C ALA A 17 3.35 -18.59 -0.14
N LYS A 18 2.45 -18.88 0.80
CA LYS A 18 1.02 -18.58 0.63
C LYS A 18 0.76 -17.08 0.46
N SER A 19 1.41 -16.26 1.28
CA SER A 19 1.31 -14.80 1.22
C SER A 19 1.86 -14.23 -0.12
N LEU A 20 2.85 -14.89 -0.73
CA LEU A 20 3.38 -14.48 -2.05
C LEU A 20 2.42 -14.77 -3.20
N ILE A 21 1.60 -15.82 -3.08
CA ILE A 21 0.68 -16.26 -4.12
C ILE A 21 -0.66 -15.54 -4.03
N ASP A 22 -1.13 -15.23 -2.81
CA ASP A 22 -2.43 -14.61 -2.57
C ASP A 22 -2.31 -13.28 -1.81
N ALA A 23 -2.78 -12.21 -2.43
CA ALA A 23 -2.84 -10.88 -1.82
C ALA A 23 -3.73 -10.81 -0.56
N GLN A 24 -4.76 -11.66 -0.45
CA GLN A 24 -5.60 -11.76 0.75
C GLN A 24 -4.84 -12.44 1.89
N ASP A 25 -4.06 -13.48 1.62
CA ASP A 25 -3.19 -14.06 2.64
C ASP A 25 -2.06 -13.10 3.03
N MET A 26 -1.46 -12.37 2.08
CA MET A 26 -0.52 -11.29 2.41
C MET A 26 -1.17 -10.25 3.32
N HIS A 27 -2.39 -9.82 2.98
CA HIS A 27 -3.15 -8.88 3.80
C HIS A 27 -3.40 -9.43 5.19
N ARG A 28 -3.80 -10.70 5.32
CA ARG A 28 -4.01 -11.38 6.61
C ARG A 28 -2.71 -11.42 7.43
N THR A 29 -1.57 -11.72 6.81
CA THR A 29 -0.25 -11.71 7.45
C THR A 29 0.14 -10.32 7.95
N VAL A 30 -0.15 -9.26 7.19
CA VAL A 30 0.07 -7.87 7.65
C VAL A 30 -0.86 -7.56 8.83
N MET A 31 -2.13 -7.90 8.72
CA MET A 31 -3.14 -7.59 9.74
C MET A 31 -3.01 -8.42 11.01
N SER A 32 -2.37 -9.60 10.96
CA SER A 32 -2.10 -10.40 12.17
C SER A 32 -1.14 -9.71 13.14
N GLY A 33 -0.42 -8.68 12.68
CA GLY A 33 0.39 -7.80 13.52
C GLY A 33 -0.41 -6.85 14.40
N PHE A 34 -1.74 -6.78 14.25
CA PHE A 34 -2.58 -5.79 14.92
C PHE A 34 -3.76 -6.41 15.68
N PRO A 35 -3.55 -7.41 16.55
CA PRO A 35 -4.63 -7.99 17.33
C PRO A 35 -5.21 -6.96 18.30
N GLY A 36 -6.54 -6.91 18.42
CA GLY A 36 -7.25 -6.16 19.47
C GLY A 36 -7.23 -4.63 19.35
N TRP A 37 -6.65 -4.06 18.29
CA TRP A 37 -6.65 -2.61 18.08
C TRP A 37 -8.00 -2.05 17.60
N VAL A 38 -8.83 -2.89 17.00
CA VAL A 38 -10.15 -2.53 16.48
C VAL A 38 -11.12 -3.67 16.79
N ASP A 39 -12.35 -3.33 17.18
CA ASP A 39 -13.39 -4.32 17.45
C ASP A 39 -13.68 -5.18 16.22
N ASP A 40 -13.93 -6.47 16.45
CA ASP A 40 -14.32 -7.41 15.40
C ASP A 40 -15.56 -6.90 14.64
N GLY A 41 -15.46 -6.88 13.31
CA GLY A 41 -16.53 -6.38 12.44
C GLY A 41 -16.54 -4.87 12.22
N SER A 42 -15.59 -4.13 12.80
CA SER A 42 -15.42 -2.71 12.52
C SER A 42 -15.16 -2.43 11.04
N ARG A 43 -15.66 -1.29 10.55
CA ARG A 43 -15.43 -0.85 9.17
C ARG A 43 -14.00 -0.37 8.98
N ASP A 44 -13.38 -0.82 7.90
CA ASP A 44 -12.07 -0.36 7.43
C ASP A 44 -10.96 -0.35 8.53
N PRO A 45 -10.74 -1.45 9.27
CA PRO A 45 -9.81 -1.49 10.41
C PRO A 45 -8.38 -1.06 10.01
N ARG A 46 -7.96 -1.44 8.80
CA ARG A 46 -6.67 -1.01 8.21
C ARG A 46 -6.55 0.53 8.13
N ALA A 47 -7.62 1.22 7.74
CA ALA A 47 -7.62 2.66 7.59
C ALA A 47 -7.60 3.35 8.97
N GLN A 48 -8.31 2.81 9.96
CA GLN A 48 -8.31 3.33 11.32
C GLN A 48 -6.91 3.31 11.95
N MET A 49 -6.15 2.25 11.70
CA MET A 49 -4.76 2.09 12.17
C MET A 49 -3.70 2.67 11.22
N SER A 50 -4.12 3.29 10.11
CA SER A 50 -3.25 3.81 9.04
C SER A 50 -2.20 2.79 8.56
N VAL A 51 -2.60 1.52 8.43
CA VAL A 51 -1.68 0.43 8.06
C VAL A 51 -1.39 0.46 6.56
N LEU A 52 -0.12 0.60 6.23
CA LEU A 52 0.45 0.51 4.89
C LEU A 52 1.47 -0.62 4.86
N SER A 53 1.56 -1.32 3.74
CA SER A 53 2.54 -2.38 3.57
C SER A 53 3.09 -2.40 2.16
N THR A 54 4.38 -2.70 2.05
CA THR A 54 5.05 -3.00 0.78
C THR A 54 5.98 -4.17 0.98
N TRP A 55 6.21 -4.96 -0.06
CA TRP A 55 7.06 -6.12 0.04
C TRP A 55 7.97 -6.28 -1.18
N SER A 56 9.06 -6.99 -0.98
CA SER A 56 9.99 -7.40 -2.02
C SER A 56 10.52 -8.79 -1.73
N ILE A 57 10.81 -9.55 -2.79
CA ILE A 57 11.39 -10.88 -2.69
C ILE A 57 12.79 -10.89 -3.29
N ASP A 58 13.76 -11.39 -2.53
CA ASP A 58 15.05 -11.81 -3.03
C ASP A 58 15.00 -13.32 -3.30
N LEU A 59 14.93 -13.70 -4.58
CA LEU A 59 14.87 -15.09 -4.99
C LEU A 59 16.19 -15.84 -4.80
N ARG A 60 17.33 -15.14 -4.80
CA ARG A 60 18.65 -15.76 -4.60
C ARG A 60 18.81 -16.19 -3.15
N GLN A 61 18.39 -15.35 -2.22
CA GLN A 61 18.43 -15.65 -0.79
C GLN A 61 17.16 -16.35 -0.30
N ALA A 62 16.12 -16.44 -1.13
CA ALA A 62 14.78 -16.86 -0.76
C ALA A 62 14.24 -16.08 0.45
N ARG A 63 14.39 -14.76 0.43
CA ARG A 63 13.95 -13.86 1.51
C ARG A 63 12.82 -12.96 1.04
N LEU A 64 11.74 -12.94 1.80
CA LEU A 64 10.64 -11.98 1.64
C LEU A 64 10.82 -10.88 2.67
N SER A 65 11.11 -9.67 2.20
CA SER A 65 11.13 -8.46 3.03
C SER A 65 9.78 -7.78 2.95
N LEU A 66 9.08 -7.71 4.07
CA LEU A 66 7.79 -7.04 4.22
C LEU A 66 7.98 -5.83 5.13
N VAL A 67 7.75 -4.64 4.59
CA VAL A 67 7.76 -3.39 5.32
C VAL A 67 6.33 -3.03 5.65
N VAL A 68 6.01 -2.94 6.95
CA VAL A 68 4.69 -2.55 7.47
C VAL A 68 4.83 -1.22 8.20
N GLN A 69 4.05 -0.22 7.81
CA GLN A 69 3.95 1.06 8.50
C GLN A 69 2.56 1.21 9.11
N SER A 70 2.48 1.73 10.32
CA SER A 70 1.23 1.92 11.06
C SER A 70 1.31 3.12 12.00
N SER A 71 0.14 3.66 12.39
CA SER A 71 0.05 4.68 13.44
C SER A 71 -0.01 4.09 14.86
N VAL A 72 -0.08 2.76 14.97
CA VAL A 72 -0.14 2.01 16.22
C VAL A 72 0.98 0.97 16.27
N PRO A 73 1.50 0.62 17.46
CA PRO A 73 2.46 -0.47 17.61
C PRO A 73 1.90 -1.81 17.11
N ALA A 74 2.70 -2.52 16.30
CA ALA A 74 2.39 -3.87 15.85
C ALA A 74 2.98 -4.91 16.81
N ASP A 75 2.27 -6.02 17.00
CA ASP A 75 2.72 -7.21 17.72
C ASP A 75 2.89 -8.38 16.75
N TRP A 76 4.14 -8.81 16.56
CA TRP A 76 4.51 -9.89 15.64
C TRP A 76 4.74 -11.24 16.33
N SER A 77 4.46 -11.34 17.63
CA SER A 77 4.65 -12.56 18.42
C SER A 77 3.84 -13.75 17.91
N GLY A 78 2.71 -13.49 17.23
CA GLY A 78 1.85 -14.50 16.61
C GLY A 78 2.40 -15.10 15.31
N LEU A 79 3.50 -14.58 14.76
CA LEU A 79 4.10 -15.16 13.55
C LEU A 79 4.84 -16.47 13.88
N PRO A 80 4.77 -17.50 13.01
CA PRO A 80 5.56 -18.71 13.21
C PRO A 80 7.05 -18.37 13.21
N HIS A 81 7.75 -18.69 14.31
CA HIS A 81 9.17 -18.35 14.46
C HIS A 81 10.02 -18.98 13.35
N ALA A 82 9.67 -20.19 12.90
CA ALA A 82 10.34 -20.88 11.79
C ALA A 82 10.13 -20.21 10.43
N ALA A 83 9.14 -19.31 10.29
CA ALA A 83 8.94 -18.53 9.07
C ALA A 83 9.78 -17.24 9.03
N LEU A 84 10.30 -16.79 10.18
CA LEU A 84 11.16 -15.62 10.27
C LEU A 84 12.60 -16.00 9.92
N ALA A 85 13.14 -15.38 8.86
CA ALA A 85 14.55 -15.50 8.53
C ALA A 85 15.41 -14.60 9.43
N GLU A 86 14.84 -13.51 9.96
CA GLU A 86 15.45 -12.61 10.94
C GLU A 86 14.38 -12.12 11.92
N ALA A 87 14.81 -11.66 13.11
CA ALA A 87 13.90 -11.07 14.07
C ALA A 87 13.23 -9.80 13.50
N PRO A 88 11.93 -9.54 13.78
CA PRO A 88 11.25 -8.32 13.38
C PRO A 88 12.02 -7.07 13.84
N HIS A 89 12.29 -6.16 12.92
CA HIS A 89 12.99 -4.93 13.23
C HIS A 89 12.03 -3.74 13.23
N VAL A 90 11.84 -3.11 14.39
CA VAL A 90 10.92 -1.99 14.58
C VAL A 90 11.69 -0.67 14.58
N LEU A 91 11.24 0.25 13.75
CA LEU A 91 11.74 1.60 13.59
C LEU A 91 10.63 2.59 13.92
N THR A 92 10.96 3.55 14.77
CA THR A 92 10.12 4.72 14.99
C THR A 92 10.37 5.73 13.88
N LEU A 93 9.31 6.23 13.26
CA LEU A 93 9.38 7.33 12.30
C LEU A 93 8.99 8.64 13.00
N ASP A 94 10.00 9.43 13.37
CA ASP A 94 9.89 10.74 14.02
C ASP A 94 10.29 11.91 13.10
N ARG A 95 10.52 11.62 11.81
CA ARG A 95 10.89 12.65 10.83
C ARG A 95 9.72 13.58 10.53
N THR A 96 9.93 14.87 10.78
CA THR A 96 9.00 15.94 10.38
C THR A 96 9.50 16.58 9.09
N PHE A 97 8.66 16.59 8.06
CA PHE A 97 8.94 17.29 6.81
C PHE A 97 8.43 18.73 6.86
N ARG A 98 9.19 19.65 6.29
CA ARG A 98 8.84 21.06 6.15
C ARG A 98 8.62 21.43 4.68
N PRO A 99 7.81 22.46 4.39
CA PRO A 99 7.70 22.99 3.04
C PRO A 99 9.09 23.33 2.48
N GLY A 100 9.41 22.78 1.30
CA GLY A 100 10.71 22.96 0.64
C GLY A 100 11.71 21.81 0.84
N ASP A 101 11.45 20.87 1.75
CA ASP A 101 12.31 19.68 1.90
C ASP A 101 12.31 18.84 0.63
N LEU A 102 13.50 18.44 0.18
CA LEU A 102 13.68 17.53 -0.95
C LEU A 102 13.96 16.13 -0.45
N VAL A 103 13.22 15.15 -0.98
CA VAL A 103 13.36 13.73 -0.63
C VAL A 103 13.25 12.87 -1.87
N ASP A 104 14.02 11.80 -1.89
CA ASP A 104 13.78 10.68 -2.79
C ASP A 104 12.64 9.83 -2.22
N PHE A 105 11.78 9.32 -3.10
CA PHE A 105 10.69 8.46 -2.68
C PHE A 105 10.50 7.30 -3.66
N ARG A 106 9.90 6.24 -3.13
CA ARG A 106 9.40 5.11 -3.90
C ARG A 106 8.02 4.76 -3.38
N THR A 107 7.07 4.57 -4.28
CA THR A 107 5.69 4.20 -3.91
C THR A 107 5.12 3.18 -4.87
N ILE A 108 4.20 2.36 -4.36
CA ILE A 108 3.38 1.45 -5.15
C ILE A 108 1.96 2.00 -5.10
N VAL A 109 1.37 2.24 -6.27
CA VAL A 109 0.03 2.81 -6.39
C VAL A 109 -0.85 1.90 -7.24
N ASN A 110 -2.16 1.98 -7.03
CA ASN A 110 -3.16 1.31 -7.87
C ASN A 110 -3.90 2.35 -8.73
N PRO A 111 -3.36 2.69 -9.92
CA PRO A 111 -3.93 3.71 -10.78
C PRO A 111 -5.20 3.20 -11.44
N VAL A 112 -6.35 3.73 -11.03
CA VAL A 112 -7.66 3.33 -11.54
C VAL A 112 -8.48 4.52 -12.02
N ARG A 113 -9.37 4.25 -13.00
CA ARG A 113 -10.43 5.15 -13.46
C ARG A 113 -11.80 4.49 -13.27
N THR A 114 -12.83 5.30 -13.07
CA THR A 114 -14.21 4.81 -12.98
C THR A 114 -14.87 4.91 -14.35
N LEU A 115 -15.38 3.78 -14.85
CA LEU A 115 -16.25 3.74 -16.02
C LEU A 115 -17.68 4.00 -15.58
N PRO A 116 -18.42 4.90 -16.25
CA PRO A 116 -19.84 5.07 -15.97
C PRO A 116 -20.58 3.76 -16.29
N PRO A 117 -21.69 3.48 -15.57
CA PRO A 117 -22.52 2.32 -15.88
C PRO A 117 -23.10 2.44 -17.31
N PRO A 118 -23.39 1.32 -17.99
CA PRO A 118 -23.97 1.34 -19.34
C PRO A 118 -25.27 2.16 -19.41
N PRO A 119 -25.58 2.81 -20.54
CA PRO A 119 -26.85 3.48 -20.75
C PRO A 119 -28.03 2.53 -20.46
N GLY A 120 -29.04 3.00 -19.72
CA GLY A 120 -30.19 2.17 -19.30
C GLY A 120 -29.99 1.39 -17.99
N SER A 121 -28.83 1.53 -17.33
CA SER A 121 -28.62 0.93 -16.00
C SER A 121 -29.58 1.52 -14.96
N PRO A 122 -30.03 0.73 -13.97
CA PRO A 122 -30.88 1.20 -12.89
C PRO A 122 -30.31 2.44 -12.17
N PRO A 123 -31.16 3.33 -11.63
CA PRO A 123 -30.69 4.46 -10.84
C PRO A 123 -29.84 3.98 -9.66
N LYS A 124 -28.76 4.73 -9.36
CA LYS A 124 -27.73 4.42 -8.34
C LYS A 124 -26.79 3.25 -8.67
N THR A 125 -26.79 2.73 -9.91
CA THR A 125 -25.76 1.78 -10.34
C THR A 125 -24.38 2.42 -10.22
N ARG A 126 -23.48 1.80 -9.45
CA ARG A 126 -22.10 2.27 -9.31
C ARG A 126 -21.32 1.97 -10.59
N GLY A 127 -20.46 2.92 -10.98
CA GLY A 127 -19.50 2.71 -12.06
C GLY A 127 -18.44 1.68 -11.70
N THR A 128 -17.87 1.04 -12.71
CA THR A 128 -16.83 0.01 -12.56
C THR A 128 -15.46 0.65 -12.51
N ARG A 129 -14.65 0.34 -11.49
CA ARG A 129 -13.25 0.79 -11.41
C ARG A 129 -12.39 -0.13 -12.26
N VAL A 130 -11.65 0.45 -13.21
CA VAL A 130 -10.75 -0.28 -14.10
C VAL A 130 -9.32 0.27 -13.98
N PRO A 131 -8.29 -0.59 -14.04
CA PRO A 131 -6.90 -0.15 -13.94
C PRO A 131 -6.45 0.61 -15.20
N HIS A 132 -5.49 1.52 -15.02
CA HIS A 132 -4.73 2.10 -16.13
C HIS A 132 -3.66 1.10 -16.60
N THR A 133 -3.63 0.81 -17.90
CA THR A 133 -2.70 -0.16 -18.50
C THR A 133 -1.52 0.48 -19.23
N ARG A 134 -1.50 1.80 -19.38
CA ARG A 134 -0.43 2.55 -20.07
C ARG A 134 0.37 3.41 -19.09
N PRO A 135 1.71 3.38 -19.11
CA PRO A 135 2.56 4.14 -18.19
C PRO A 135 2.24 5.65 -18.17
N GLU A 136 1.94 6.25 -19.31
CA GLU A 136 1.62 7.68 -19.45
C GLU A 136 0.33 8.04 -18.71
N HIS A 137 -0.66 7.14 -18.75
CA HIS A 137 -1.89 7.30 -17.98
C HIS A 137 -1.65 7.15 -16.48
N VAL A 138 -0.74 6.26 -16.07
CA VAL A 138 -0.32 6.11 -14.67
C VAL A 138 0.38 7.36 -14.18
N LYS A 139 1.33 7.89 -14.95
CA LYS A 139 2.05 9.14 -14.64
C LYS A 139 1.07 10.30 -14.49
N ARG A 140 0.10 10.46 -15.40
CA ARG A 140 -0.95 11.48 -15.32
C ARG A 140 -1.89 11.28 -14.12
N TRP A 141 -2.25 10.02 -13.83
CA TRP A 141 -3.08 9.68 -12.68
C TRP A 141 -2.38 10.04 -11.37
N PHE A 142 -1.07 9.81 -11.29
CA PHE A 142 -0.26 10.15 -10.12
C PHE A 142 -0.06 11.67 -10.01
N ALA A 143 0.21 12.36 -11.12
CA ALA A 143 0.36 13.81 -11.17
C ALA A 143 -0.84 14.55 -10.57
N ARG A 144 -2.07 14.07 -10.81
CA ARG A 144 -3.30 14.65 -10.22
C ARG A 144 -3.34 14.63 -8.69
N ARG A 145 -2.55 13.76 -8.05
CA ARG A 145 -2.44 13.62 -6.60
C ARG A 145 -1.29 14.44 -6.00
N LEU A 146 -0.45 15.03 -6.84
CA LEU A 146 0.56 15.98 -6.38
C LEU A 146 -0.12 17.28 -5.94
N GLN A 147 0.54 17.99 -5.02
CA GLN A 147 0.10 19.27 -4.51
C GLN A 147 1.20 20.30 -4.72
N PRO A 148 1.17 21.04 -5.85
CA PRO A 148 2.03 22.19 -6.03
C PRO A 148 1.81 23.21 -4.93
N LEU A 149 2.86 23.98 -4.61
CA LEU A 149 2.80 24.97 -3.55
C LEU A 149 1.61 25.94 -3.75
N GLY A 150 0.91 26.27 -2.67
CA GLY A 150 -0.27 27.15 -2.70
C GLY A 150 -1.56 26.52 -3.21
N HIS A 151 -1.55 25.27 -3.68
CA HIS A 151 -2.77 24.58 -4.11
C HIS A 151 -3.49 23.93 -2.92
N PRO A 152 -4.83 23.84 -2.94
CA PRO A 152 -5.59 23.23 -1.86
C PRO A 152 -5.32 21.73 -1.75
N PRO A 153 -5.48 21.12 -0.56
CA PRO A 153 -5.30 19.67 -0.34
C PRO A 153 -6.27 18.79 -1.12
N THR A 154 -7.39 19.33 -1.58
CA THR A 154 -8.37 18.61 -2.41
C THR A 154 -8.50 19.32 -3.76
N ALA A 155 -8.37 18.58 -4.85
CA ALA A 155 -8.56 19.09 -6.20
C ALA A 155 -10.05 19.36 -6.48
N PRO A 156 -10.40 20.20 -7.48
CA PRO A 156 -11.80 20.52 -7.80
C PRO A 156 -12.67 19.31 -8.16
N ASP A 157 -12.04 18.22 -8.60
CA ASP A 157 -12.68 16.95 -8.94
C ASP A 157 -12.79 15.99 -7.74
N GLY A 158 -12.50 16.46 -6.52
CA GLY A 158 -12.58 15.71 -5.28
C GLY A 158 -11.38 14.81 -4.98
N VAL A 159 -10.33 14.82 -5.80
CA VAL A 159 -9.12 14.03 -5.52
C VAL A 159 -8.33 14.67 -4.36
N VAL A 160 -8.14 13.90 -3.28
CA VAL A 160 -7.23 14.25 -2.19
C VAL A 160 -5.78 14.17 -2.69
N ARG A 161 -5.02 15.23 -2.46
CA ARG A 161 -3.61 15.35 -2.82
C ARG A 161 -2.71 14.96 -1.65
N ILE A 162 -1.48 14.56 -1.95
CA ILE A 162 -0.55 13.95 -1.00
C ILE A 162 0.31 14.95 -0.22
N GLY A 163 0.14 16.26 -0.43
CA GLY A 163 0.95 17.28 0.24
C GLY A 163 2.39 17.40 -0.27
N ALA A 164 2.71 16.79 -1.40
CA ALA A 164 4.03 16.85 -2.03
C ALA A 164 3.91 17.15 -3.52
N ASP A 165 4.93 17.83 -4.05
CA ASP A 165 5.08 18.10 -5.49
C ASP A 165 6.33 17.40 -6.03
N THR A 166 6.41 17.21 -7.35
CA THR A 166 7.59 16.60 -7.98
C THR A 166 7.70 16.98 -9.45
N ASP A 167 8.92 16.90 -9.98
CA ASP A 167 9.14 17.00 -11.42
C ASP A 167 8.72 15.68 -12.10
N LEU A 168 7.66 15.75 -12.89
CA LEU A 168 7.11 14.60 -13.60
C LEU A 168 8.14 13.95 -14.54
N GLU A 169 9.05 14.71 -15.14
CA GLU A 169 10.06 14.17 -16.05
C GLU A 169 11.12 13.33 -15.34
N ARG A 170 11.27 13.51 -14.02
CA ARG A 170 12.16 12.70 -13.18
C ARG A 170 11.51 11.43 -12.62
N LEU A 171 10.19 11.25 -12.80
CA LEU A 171 9.49 10.06 -12.31
C LEU A 171 9.74 8.84 -13.19
N ALA A 172 10.40 7.83 -12.61
CA ALA A 172 10.48 6.50 -13.20
C ALA A 172 9.21 5.69 -12.86
N VAL A 173 8.49 5.23 -13.89
CA VAL A 173 7.28 4.39 -13.74
C VAL A 173 7.61 2.95 -14.10
N ARG A 174 7.36 2.03 -13.17
CA ARG A 174 7.43 0.58 -13.41
C ARG A 174 6.04 -0.02 -13.26
N MET A 175 5.51 -0.58 -14.35
CA MET A 175 4.27 -1.35 -14.32
C MET A 175 4.54 -2.70 -13.66
N LEU A 176 3.77 -3.02 -12.61
CA LEU A 176 3.81 -4.31 -11.95
C LEU A 176 2.77 -5.25 -12.58
N PRO A 177 3.00 -6.57 -12.59
CA PRO A 177 1.99 -7.53 -13.02
C PRO A 177 0.74 -7.41 -12.14
N GLN A 178 -0.41 -7.74 -12.71
CA GLN A 178 -1.65 -7.77 -11.95
C GLN A 178 -1.56 -8.84 -10.87
N VAL A 179 -1.73 -8.43 -9.61
CA VAL A 179 -1.90 -9.35 -8.50
C VAL A 179 -3.40 -9.52 -8.30
N SER A 180 -3.88 -10.76 -8.44
CA SER A 180 -5.26 -11.14 -8.18
C SER A 180 -5.28 -12.27 -7.17
N SER A 181 -6.20 -12.21 -6.23
CA SER A 181 -6.59 -13.39 -5.45
C SER A 181 -7.55 -14.23 -6.29
N PRO A 182 -7.52 -15.56 -6.20
CA PRO A 182 -8.61 -16.38 -6.70
C PRO A 182 -9.92 -15.91 -6.06
N ALA A 183 -11.02 -15.94 -6.81
CA ALA A 183 -12.33 -15.61 -6.25
C ALA A 183 -12.62 -16.53 -5.04
N PRO A 184 -13.24 -16.00 -3.97
CA PRO A 184 -13.59 -16.79 -2.79
C PRO A 184 -14.49 -17.98 -3.13
#